data_AF-A0A6A2XWY5-F1
#
_entry.id   AF-A0A6A2XWY5-F1
#
_cell.length_a   1.000
_cell.length_b   1.000
_cell.length_c   1.000
_cell.angle_alpha   90.00
_cell.angle_beta   90.00
_cell.angle_gamma   90.00
#
_symmetry.space_group_name_H-M   'P 1'
#
loop_
_entity.id
_entity.type
_entity.pdbx_description
1 polymer ?
#
loop_
_entity_poly.entity_id
_entity_poly.type
_entity_poly.pdbx_seq_one_letter_code
_entity_poly.pdbx_strand_id
1 'polypeptide(L)'
;MELFHGFSDILTLIGRGEMKHGKRHRAEVSRSLPQWERKFLAYKALKRKLKLTNPNSNGRNRVRSGNLPTQDMGFKQSLNREIDKVNTFYLDKEEDYIIMLRELESRAENLNGNDEEMLELRRELLDFYSEMVMLLHYSVINFTGLMKIVKKHNKRAGGAVQSSYMPRVLQQPFFSTELLYNLIRGCEATLERLSPPNDP
;
A
#
# COMPACT_ATOMS: atom_id res chain seq x y z
N MET A 1 -1.74 2.62 20.86
CA MET A 1 -1.93 4.03 20.48
C MET A 1 -0.81 4.58 19.57
N GLU A 2 0.34 3.90 19.43
CA GLU A 2 1.47 4.38 18.61
C GLU A 2 1.26 4.24 17.09
N LEU A 3 0.43 3.30 16.62
CA LEU A 3 0.16 3.09 15.19
C LEU A 3 -0.61 4.25 14.51
N PHE A 4 -1.43 5.00 15.27
CA PHE A 4 -2.13 6.18 14.76
C PHE A 4 -1.18 7.35 14.45
N HIS A 5 -0.07 7.45 15.18
CA HIS A 5 0.99 8.41 14.88
C HIS A 5 1.71 8.01 13.59
N GLY A 6 1.99 6.70 13.40
CA GLY A 6 2.65 6.18 12.20
C GLY A 6 1.98 6.56 10.88
N PHE A 7 0.64 6.48 10.75
CA PHE A 7 -0.05 6.81 9.50
C PHE A 7 -0.11 8.32 9.21
N SER A 8 -0.36 9.13 10.24
CA SER A 8 -0.30 10.60 10.16
C SER A 8 1.11 11.10 9.86
N ASP A 9 2.13 10.49 10.48
CA ASP A 9 3.53 10.77 10.26
C ASP A 9 3.98 10.34 8.85
N ILE A 10 3.47 9.21 8.35
CA ILE A 10 3.69 8.76 6.97
C ILE A 10 3.08 9.75 5.97
N LEU A 11 1.84 10.22 6.17
CA LEU A 11 1.23 11.25 5.32
C LEU A 11 2.00 12.57 5.39
N THR A 12 2.51 12.94 6.58
CA THR A 12 3.36 14.11 6.82
C THR A 12 4.74 13.99 6.14
N LEU A 13 5.34 12.80 6.15
CA LEU A 13 6.61 12.48 5.45
C LEU A 13 6.43 12.42 3.92
N ILE A 14 5.29 11.93 3.44
CA ILE A 14 4.90 11.94 2.01
C ILE A 14 4.78 13.38 1.50
N GLY A 15 4.32 14.32 2.34
CA GLY A 15 4.31 15.75 2.06
C GLY A 15 5.71 16.36 1.87
N ARG A 16 6.72 15.83 2.57
CA ARG A 16 8.10 16.36 2.60
C ARG A 16 9.06 15.80 1.54
N GLY A 17 8.66 14.77 0.79
CA GLY A 17 9.40 14.33 -0.41
C GLY A 17 10.66 13.49 -0.16
N GLU A 18 10.83 12.89 1.03
CA GLU A 18 12.04 12.14 1.36
C GLU A 18 12.04 10.71 0.80
N MET A 19 12.93 10.44 -0.15
CA MET A 19 13.00 9.20 -0.95
C MET A 19 13.74 8.02 -0.31
N LYS A 20 14.23 8.14 0.93
CA LYS A 20 15.00 7.08 1.59
C LYS A 20 14.09 5.99 2.19
N HIS A 21 12.93 6.37 2.72
CA HIS A 21 12.00 5.46 3.39
C HIS A 21 11.25 4.52 2.45
N GLY A 22 10.67 5.02 1.35
CA GLY A 22 9.89 4.17 0.43
C GLY A 22 10.69 3.08 -0.31
N LYS A 23 12.02 3.24 -0.46
CA LYS A 23 12.89 2.17 -0.97
C LYS A 23 13.15 1.11 0.10
N ARG A 24 13.33 1.53 1.35
CA ARG A 24 13.54 0.64 2.51
C ARG A 24 12.31 -0.22 2.75
N HIS A 25 11.12 0.37 2.87
CA HIS A 25 9.87 -0.39 3.07
C HIS A 25 9.59 -1.34 1.90
N ARG A 26 9.87 -0.94 0.65
CA ARG A 26 9.75 -1.86 -0.47
C ARG A 26 10.72 -3.02 -0.34
N ALA A 27 12.00 -2.76 -0.10
CA ALA A 27 13.00 -3.81 0.04
C ALA A 27 12.67 -4.77 1.20
N GLU A 28 12.13 -4.23 2.29
CA GLU A 28 11.64 -4.99 3.42
C GLU A 28 10.45 -5.88 3.03
N VAL A 29 9.46 -5.34 2.32
CA VAL A 29 8.34 -6.14 1.79
C VAL A 29 8.82 -7.20 0.82
N SER A 30 9.70 -6.87 -0.13
CA SER A 30 10.24 -7.84 -1.09
C SER A 30 11.08 -8.92 -0.42
N ARG A 31 11.74 -8.63 0.70
CA ARG A 31 12.58 -9.59 1.43
C ARG A 31 11.72 -10.56 2.22
N SER A 32 10.73 -10.05 2.94
CA SER A 32 9.88 -10.88 3.81
C SER A 32 8.75 -11.56 3.03
N LEU A 33 8.22 -10.93 1.97
CA LEU A 33 7.15 -11.46 1.10
C LEU A 33 7.49 -11.25 -0.39
N PRO A 34 8.45 -12.02 -0.95
CA PRO A 34 8.89 -11.87 -2.34
C PRO A 34 7.77 -11.99 -3.37
N GLN A 35 6.73 -12.76 -3.06
CA GLN A 35 5.55 -12.97 -3.91
C GLN A 35 4.74 -11.68 -4.16
N TRP A 36 4.91 -10.64 -3.33
CA TRP A 36 4.24 -9.34 -3.51
C TRP A 36 4.98 -8.40 -4.46
N GLU A 37 6.23 -8.69 -4.84
CA GLU A 37 7.07 -7.74 -5.60
C GLU A 37 6.43 -7.30 -6.92
N ARG A 38 5.75 -8.23 -7.62
CA ARG A 38 5.08 -7.96 -8.90
C ARG A 38 3.72 -7.26 -8.75
N LYS A 39 3.16 -7.22 -7.52
CA LYS A 39 1.86 -6.63 -7.22
C LYS A 39 1.92 -5.11 -7.04
N PHE A 40 3.09 -4.59 -6.67
CA PHE A 40 3.31 -3.15 -6.57
C PHE A 40 3.11 -2.39 -7.90
N LEU A 41 2.76 -1.12 -7.79
CA LEU A 41 2.73 -0.12 -8.85
C LEU A 41 4.04 -0.11 -9.64
N ALA A 42 3.98 -0.35 -10.95
CA ALA A 42 5.12 -0.36 -11.86
C ALA A 42 5.61 1.06 -12.19
N TYR A 43 6.02 1.81 -11.16
CA TYR A 43 6.40 3.23 -11.27
C TYR A 43 7.46 3.49 -12.36
N LYS A 44 8.45 2.62 -12.52
CA LYS A 44 9.49 2.76 -13.56
C LYS A 44 8.89 2.65 -14.97
N ALA A 45 7.95 1.72 -15.20
CA ALA A 45 7.28 1.55 -16.49
C ALA A 45 6.39 2.76 -16.81
N LEU A 46 5.58 3.22 -15.83
CA LEU A 46 4.77 4.42 -15.97
C LEU A 46 5.62 5.66 -16.26
N LYS A 47 6.76 5.81 -15.56
CA LYS A 47 7.71 6.91 -15.79
C LYS A 47 8.32 6.87 -17.19
N ARG A 48 8.63 5.68 -17.74
CA ARG A 48 9.09 5.53 -19.13
C ARG A 48 8.01 5.93 -20.12
N LYS A 49 6.78 5.45 -19.92
CA LYS A 49 5.64 5.81 -20.78
C LYS A 49 5.43 7.32 -20.82
N LEU A 50 5.51 7.97 -19.66
CA LEU A 50 5.44 9.43 -19.53
C LEU A 50 6.54 10.18 -20.30
N LYS A 51 7.76 9.62 -20.43
CA LYS A 51 8.85 10.23 -21.22
C LYS A 51 8.61 10.10 -22.73
N LEU A 52 8.06 8.98 -23.18
CA LEU A 52 7.75 8.76 -24.59
C LEU A 52 6.63 9.68 -25.09
N THR A 53 5.69 10.02 -24.22
CA THR A 53 4.61 10.99 -24.49
C THR A 53 5.11 12.44 -24.70
N ASN A 54 6.35 12.76 -24.30
CA ASN A 54 6.94 14.07 -24.57
C ASN A 54 8.49 13.99 -24.49
N PRO A 55 9.18 13.66 -25.60
CA PRO A 55 10.63 13.46 -25.61
C PRO A 55 11.44 14.77 -25.39
N ASN A 56 10.83 15.95 -25.53
CA ASN A 56 11.53 17.24 -25.53
C ASN A 56 11.71 17.88 -24.13
N SER A 57 12.00 17.07 -23.09
CA SER A 57 12.20 17.59 -21.73
C SER A 57 13.63 18.04 -21.40
N ASN A 58 14.59 17.87 -22.32
CA ASN A 58 15.99 18.25 -22.11
C ASN A 58 16.30 19.62 -22.75
N GLY A 59 15.69 20.68 -22.23
CA GLY A 59 16.14 22.06 -22.43
C GLY A 59 15.88 22.70 -23.80
N ARG A 60 15.35 23.93 -23.77
CA ARG A 60 15.41 24.93 -24.86
C ARG A 60 14.64 24.59 -26.16
N ASN A 61 13.32 24.40 -26.05
CA ASN A 61 12.34 25.07 -26.92
C ASN A 61 10.93 24.61 -26.55
N ARG A 62 10.17 25.49 -25.90
CA ARG A 62 8.74 25.29 -25.61
C ARG A 62 7.93 25.59 -26.88
N VAL A 63 8.16 24.83 -27.95
CA VAL A 63 7.15 24.77 -29.01
C VAL A 63 5.98 24.01 -28.42
N ARG A 64 4.85 24.70 -28.27
CA ARG A 64 3.55 24.14 -27.89
C ARG A 64 3.11 23.11 -28.93
N SER A 65 3.75 21.94 -28.94
CA SER A 65 3.14 20.77 -29.55
C SER A 65 2.06 20.35 -28.57
N GLY A 66 0.81 20.74 -28.86
CA GLY A 66 -0.33 20.35 -28.06
C GLY A 66 -0.26 18.85 -27.85
N ASN A 67 -0.23 18.41 -26.60
CA ASN A 67 -0.29 16.99 -26.26
C ASN A 67 -1.43 16.38 -27.08
N LEU A 68 -1.13 15.48 -28.01
CA LEU A 68 -2.16 14.78 -28.76
C LEU A 68 -3.05 14.06 -27.74
N PRO A 69 -4.39 14.25 -27.75
CA PRO A 69 -5.31 13.61 -26.82
C PRO A 69 -5.08 12.10 -26.69
N THR A 70 -4.65 11.45 -27.77
CA THR A 70 -4.34 10.02 -27.85
C THR A 70 -3.19 9.56 -26.94
N GLN A 71 -2.14 10.36 -26.75
CA GLN A 71 -1.01 9.97 -25.91
C GLN A 71 -1.29 10.15 -24.41
N ASP A 72 -2.08 11.17 -24.05
CA ASP A 72 -2.59 11.38 -22.69
C ASP A 72 -3.54 10.23 -22.28
N MET A 73 -4.41 9.80 -23.20
CA MET A 73 -5.27 8.63 -23.01
C MET A 73 -4.45 7.34 -22.80
N GLY A 74 -3.36 7.15 -23.54
CA GLY A 74 -2.48 6.00 -23.37
C GLY A 74 -1.81 5.94 -21.99
N PHE A 75 -1.37 7.06 -21.44
CA PHE A 75 -0.83 7.10 -20.07
C PHE A 75 -1.92 6.81 -19.03
N LYS A 76 -3.08 7.47 -19.13
CA LYS A 76 -4.22 7.27 -18.22
C LYS A 76 -4.68 5.82 -18.18
N GLN A 77 -4.78 5.15 -19.33
CA GLN A 77 -5.15 3.74 -19.39
C GLN A 77 -4.13 2.84 -18.69
N SER A 78 -2.83 3.08 -18.87
CA SER A 78 -1.80 2.33 -18.14
C SER A 78 -1.82 2.62 -16.64
N LEU A 79 -2.13 3.85 -16.25
CA LEU A 79 -2.23 4.20 -14.83
C LEU A 79 -3.42 3.49 -14.18
N ASN A 80 -4.59 3.51 -14.81
CA ASN A 80 -5.78 2.81 -14.32
C ASN A 80 -5.51 1.31 -14.16
N ARG A 81 -4.90 0.64 -15.15
CA ARG A 81 -4.54 -0.79 -15.03
C ARG A 81 -3.64 -1.08 -13.83
N GLU A 82 -2.70 -0.19 -13.54
CA GLU A 82 -1.82 -0.36 -12.39
C GLU A 82 -2.54 -0.09 -11.06
N ILE A 83 -3.53 0.83 -11.04
CA ILE A 83 -4.40 1.06 -9.88
C ILE A 83 -5.28 -0.17 -9.64
N ASP A 84 -5.95 -0.68 -10.67
CA ASP A 84 -6.81 -1.86 -10.59
C ASP A 84 -6.04 -3.06 -10.04
N LYS A 85 -4.83 -3.32 -10.57
CA LYS A 85 -3.94 -4.37 -10.06
C LYS A 85 -3.63 -4.22 -8.56
N VAL A 86 -3.33 -3.00 -8.11
CA VAL A 86 -3.00 -2.73 -6.71
C VAL A 86 -4.23 -2.92 -5.83
N ASN A 87 -5.41 -2.45 -6.27
CA ASN A 87 -6.69 -2.62 -5.57
C ASN A 87 -7.08 -4.09 -5.45
N THR A 88 -7.07 -4.84 -6.55
CA THR A 88 -7.40 -6.27 -6.56
C THR A 88 -6.54 -7.00 -5.54
N PHE A 89 -5.22 -6.81 -5.60
CA PHE A 89 -4.33 -7.45 -4.64
C PHE A 89 -4.60 -7.05 -3.19
N TYR A 90 -4.91 -5.78 -2.92
CA TYR A 90 -5.20 -5.31 -1.56
C TYR A 90 -6.50 -5.91 -1.01
N LEU A 91 -7.56 -5.90 -1.82
CA LEU A 91 -8.87 -6.44 -1.46
C LEU A 91 -8.82 -7.95 -1.27
N ASP A 92 -8.17 -8.69 -2.19
CA ASP A 92 -7.97 -10.14 -2.05
C ASP A 92 -7.31 -10.45 -0.69
N LYS A 93 -6.33 -9.62 -0.28
CA LYS A 93 -5.66 -9.78 1.01
C LYS A 93 -6.54 -9.43 2.21
N GLU A 94 -7.35 -8.38 2.14
CA GLU A 94 -8.31 -8.09 3.21
C GLU A 94 -9.33 -9.21 3.40
N GLU A 95 -9.81 -9.80 2.30
CA GLU A 95 -10.71 -10.96 2.33
C GLU A 95 -10.04 -12.17 2.99
N ASP A 96 -8.83 -12.53 2.55
CA ASP A 96 -8.02 -13.60 3.16
C ASP A 96 -7.84 -13.38 4.67
N TYR A 97 -7.56 -12.13 5.07
CA TYR A 97 -7.29 -11.79 6.47
C TYR A 97 -8.53 -11.83 7.36
N ILE A 98 -9.71 -11.48 6.84
CA ILE A 98 -10.97 -11.65 7.58
C ILE A 98 -11.20 -13.12 7.91
N ILE A 99 -10.96 -14.01 6.94
CA ILE A 99 -11.16 -15.45 7.10
C ILE A 99 -10.13 -16.00 8.10
N MET A 100 -8.86 -15.69 7.88
CA MET A 100 -7.75 -16.14 8.74
C MET A 100 -7.92 -15.71 10.20
N LEU A 101 -8.29 -14.45 10.45
CA LEU A 101 -8.48 -13.97 11.82
C LEU A 101 -9.60 -14.74 12.53
N ARG A 102 -10.73 -15.00 11.86
CA ARG A 102 -11.84 -15.78 12.42
C ARG A 102 -11.42 -17.21 12.76
N GLU A 103 -10.62 -17.85 11.91
CA GLU A 103 -10.09 -19.19 12.14
C GLU A 103 -9.15 -19.22 13.35
N LEU A 104 -8.24 -18.24 13.45
CA LEU A 104 -7.31 -18.13 14.58
C LEU A 104 -8.04 -17.81 15.90
N GLU A 105 -9.06 -16.94 15.87
CA GLU A 105 -9.91 -16.65 17.03
C GLU A 105 -10.67 -17.89 17.50
N SER A 106 -11.26 -18.64 16.57
CA SER A 106 -11.96 -19.89 16.91
C SER A 106 -11.02 -20.93 17.51
N ARG A 107 -9.79 -21.05 17.00
CA ARG A 107 -8.77 -21.93 17.61
C ARG A 107 -8.40 -21.47 19.01
N ALA A 108 -8.24 -20.17 19.24
CA ALA A 108 -7.95 -19.62 20.55
C ALA A 108 -9.05 -19.92 21.59
N GLU A 109 -10.32 -19.87 21.17
CA GLU A 109 -11.47 -20.19 22.03
C GLU A 109 -11.56 -21.67 22.42
N ASN A 110 -11.06 -22.57 21.56
CA ASN A 110 -11.14 -24.02 21.76
C ASN A 110 -9.87 -24.63 22.36
N LEU A 111 -8.92 -23.81 22.83
CA LEU A 111 -7.69 -24.29 23.48
C LEU A 111 -7.99 -24.96 24.82
N ASN A 112 -7.48 -26.19 25.00
CA ASN A 112 -7.74 -27.02 26.18
C ASN A 112 -6.60 -26.96 27.23
N GLY A 113 -5.86 -25.85 27.31
CA GLY A 113 -4.74 -25.69 28.26
C GLY A 113 -3.46 -26.45 27.86
N ASN A 114 -3.33 -26.83 26.59
CA ASN A 114 -2.09 -27.37 26.05
C ASN A 114 -1.11 -26.22 25.75
N ASP A 115 -0.05 -26.12 26.54
CA ASP A 115 0.96 -25.05 26.41
C ASP A 115 1.66 -25.04 25.05
N GLU A 116 1.92 -26.22 24.46
CA GLU A 116 2.58 -26.32 23.15
C GLU A 116 1.67 -25.79 22.04
N GLU A 117 0.39 -26.18 22.06
CA GLU A 117 -0.63 -25.71 21.10
C GLU A 117 -0.88 -24.20 21.25
N MET A 118 -0.92 -23.70 22.48
CA MET A 118 -1.03 -22.27 22.76
C MET A 118 0.18 -21.49 22.21
N LEU A 119 1.39 -22.01 22.43
CA LEU A 119 2.62 -21.34 21.98
C LEU A 119 2.71 -21.33 20.45
N GLU A 120 2.27 -22.41 19.79
CA GLU A 120 2.17 -22.45 18.33
C GLU A 120 1.14 -21.46 17.79
N LEU A 121 -0.06 -21.42 18.36
CA LEU A 121 -1.08 -20.45 17.97
C LEU A 121 -0.60 -18.99 18.14
N ARG A 122 0.14 -18.70 19.22
CA ARG A 122 0.75 -17.37 19.42
C ARG A 122 1.76 -17.05 18.32
N ARG A 123 2.58 -18.02 17.87
CA ARG A 123 3.52 -17.81 16.76
C ARG A 123 2.77 -17.49 15.46
N GLU A 124 1.74 -18.27 15.15
CA GLU A 124 0.91 -18.03 13.96
C GLU A 124 0.25 -16.65 13.98
N LEU A 125 -0.30 -16.23 15.12
CA LEU A 125 -0.87 -14.89 15.29
C LEU A 125 0.17 -13.77 15.12
N LEU A 126 1.40 -13.95 15.60
CA LEU A 126 2.48 -12.98 15.42
C LEU A 126 2.93 -12.87 13.95
N ASP A 127 3.03 -14.00 13.25
CA ASP A 127 3.34 -14.01 11.82
C ASP A 127 2.22 -13.35 11.01
N PHE A 128 0.96 -13.64 11.36
CA PHE A 128 -0.20 -13.02 10.74
C PHE A 128 -0.27 -11.50 10.99
N TYR A 129 -0.01 -11.06 12.23
CA TYR A 129 0.14 -9.64 12.57
C TYR A 129 1.22 -8.97 11.72
N SER A 130 2.39 -9.61 11.59
CA SER A 130 3.49 -9.12 10.76
C SER A 130 3.07 -8.97 9.30
N GLU A 131 2.36 -9.95 8.72
CA GLU A 131 1.85 -9.88 7.35
C GLU A 131 0.86 -8.73 7.13
N MET A 132 -0.03 -8.47 8.10
CA MET A 132 -0.96 -7.34 8.06
C MET A 132 -0.23 -5.99 8.11
N VAL A 133 0.79 -5.84 8.96
CA VAL A 133 1.65 -4.64 9.00
C VAL A 133 2.38 -4.45 7.67
N MET A 134 2.82 -5.53 7.04
CA MET A 134 3.41 -5.46 5.70
C MET A 134 2.41 -4.97 4.63
N LEU A 135 1.12 -5.32 4.75
CA LEU A 135 0.07 -4.81 3.86
C LEU A 135 -0.17 -3.30 4.04
N LEU A 136 -0.07 -2.78 5.28
CA LEU A 136 -0.05 -1.33 5.53
C LEU A 136 1.14 -0.65 4.80
N HIS A 137 2.34 -1.21 4.92
CA HIS A 137 3.50 -0.69 4.18
C HIS A 137 3.30 -0.75 2.66
N TYR A 138 2.71 -1.83 2.15
CA TYR A 138 2.35 -1.97 0.75
C TYR A 138 1.43 -0.83 0.29
N SER A 139 0.36 -0.54 1.02
CA SER A 139 -0.56 0.58 0.74
C SER A 139 0.20 1.91 0.62
N VAL A 140 1.00 2.23 1.64
CA VAL A 140 1.78 3.48 1.73
C VAL A 140 2.74 3.65 0.55
N ILE A 141 3.47 2.61 0.18
CA ILE A 141 4.43 2.64 -0.94
C ILE A 141 3.70 2.91 -2.26
N ASN A 142 2.59 2.20 -2.49
CA ASN A 142 1.81 2.33 -3.72
C ASN A 142 1.16 3.71 -3.83
N PHE A 143 0.60 4.21 -2.74
CA PHE A 143 0.01 5.55 -2.66
C PHE A 143 1.04 6.62 -2.99
N THR A 144 2.21 6.55 -2.35
CA THR A 144 3.33 7.45 -2.61
C THR A 144 3.75 7.41 -4.08
N GLY A 145 3.86 6.21 -4.66
CA GLY A 145 4.20 6.01 -6.07
C GLY A 145 3.17 6.64 -7.01
N LEU A 146 1.89 6.47 -6.70
CA LEU A 146 0.76 6.98 -7.46
C LEU A 146 0.72 8.51 -7.42
N MET A 147 0.77 9.11 -6.24
CA MET A 147 0.81 10.57 -6.07
C MET A 147 1.99 11.19 -6.83
N LYS A 148 3.16 10.54 -6.81
CA LYS A 148 4.35 11.03 -7.52
C LYS A 148 4.20 10.96 -9.04
N ILE A 149 3.63 9.87 -9.58
CA ILE A 149 3.49 9.77 -11.03
C ILE A 149 2.39 10.70 -11.56
N VAL A 150 1.29 10.86 -10.81
CA VAL A 150 0.22 11.82 -11.12
C VAL A 150 0.75 13.25 -11.08
N LYS A 151 1.44 13.66 -10.00
CA LYS A 151 2.08 14.99 -9.92
C LYS A 151 3.07 15.23 -11.07
N LYS A 152 3.83 14.20 -11.47
CA LYS A 152 4.77 14.30 -12.59
C LYS A 152 4.06 14.50 -13.94
N HIS A 153 2.95 13.82 -14.14
CA HIS A 153 2.09 14.01 -15.32
C HIS A 153 1.55 15.45 -15.38
N ASN A 154 1.05 15.99 -14.27
CA ASN A 154 0.40 17.32 -14.22
C ASN A 154 1.37 18.44 -14.50
N LYS A 155 2.58 18.35 -13.94
CA LYS A 155 3.66 19.30 -14.23
C LYS A 155 4.02 19.33 -15.72
N ARG A 156 3.90 18.20 -16.43
CA ARG A 156 4.19 18.09 -17.87
C ARG A 156 3.04 18.56 -18.75
N ALA A 157 1.80 18.39 -18.30
CA ALA A 157 0.59 18.84 -18.99
C ALA A 157 0.32 20.37 -18.84
N GLY A 158 1.28 21.15 -18.35
CA GLY A 158 1.17 22.60 -18.24
C GLY A 158 0.31 23.10 -17.07
N GLY A 159 0.06 22.27 -16.06
CA GLY A 159 -0.68 22.66 -14.84
C GLY A 159 -2.19 22.86 -15.01
N ALA A 160 -2.71 22.91 -16.24
CA ALA A 160 -4.12 23.10 -16.54
C ALA A 160 -4.92 21.79 -16.66
N VAL A 161 -4.26 20.65 -16.84
CA VAL A 161 -4.92 19.33 -16.83
C VAL A 161 -4.71 18.71 -15.45
N GLN A 162 -5.83 18.48 -14.75
CA GLN A 162 -6.03 17.61 -13.58
C GLN A 162 -6.42 18.27 -12.24
N SER A 163 -7.63 18.86 -12.19
CA SER A 163 -8.40 18.84 -10.93
C SER A 163 -9.23 17.55 -10.77
N SER A 164 -9.49 16.80 -11.85
CA SER A 164 -10.46 15.68 -11.82
C SER A 164 -9.89 14.31 -11.42
N TYR A 165 -8.57 14.12 -11.41
CA TYR A 165 -7.97 12.79 -11.15
C TYR A 165 -7.61 12.57 -9.67
N MET A 166 -7.22 13.61 -8.94
CA MET A 166 -6.83 13.50 -7.53
C MET A 166 -7.97 13.06 -6.60
N PRO A 167 -9.21 13.58 -6.72
CA PRO A 167 -10.32 13.13 -5.88
C PRO A 167 -10.59 11.64 -6.01
N ARG A 168 -10.47 11.08 -7.23
CA ARG A 168 -10.66 9.64 -7.48
C ARG A 168 -9.53 8.78 -6.93
N VAL A 169 -8.29 9.29 -6.95
CA VAL A 169 -7.12 8.58 -6.40
C VAL A 169 -7.22 8.41 -4.88
N LEU A 170 -7.80 9.39 -4.18
CA LEU A 170 -7.99 9.33 -2.72
C LEU A 170 -9.14 8.41 -2.29
N GLN A 171 -9.94 7.91 -3.23
CA GLN A 171 -11.08 7.01 -2.98
C GLN A 171 -10.76 5.57 -3.38
N GLN A 172 -9.50 5.24 -3.63
CA GLN A 172 -9.12 3.88 -4.02
C GLN A 172 -9.09 2.96 -2.79
N PRO A 173 -9.64 1.74 -2.87
CA PRO A 173 -9.67 0.78 -1.77
C PRO A 173 -8.34 0.60 -1.04
N PHE A 174 -7.23 0.51 -1.78
CA PHE A 174 -5.90 0.35 -1.17
C PHE A 174 -5.48 1.51 -0.25
N PHE A 175 -6.21 2.65 -0.25
CA PHE A 175 -6.00 3.78 0.65
C PHE A 175 -6.87 3.72 1.91
N SER A 176 -8.00 3.00 1.89
CA SER A 176 -8.94 2.89 2.99
C SER A 176 -8.54 1.77 3.96
N THR A 177 -7.55 2.03 4.81
CA THR A 177 -6.95 0.99 5.67
C THR A 177 -7.67 0.75 7.00
N GLU A 178 -8.87 1.30 7.19
CA GLU A 178 -9.64 1.19 8.44
C GLU A 178 -9.97 -0.26 8.79
N LEU A 179 -10.37 -1.07 7.80
CA LEU A 179 -10.65 -2.48 7.99
C LEU A 179 -9.39 -3.23 8.41
N LEU A 180 -8.28 -3.07 7.70
CA LEU A 180 -6.99 -3.65 8.06
C LEU A 180 -6.56 -3.26 9.49
N TYR A 181 -6.80 -2.02 9.92
CA TYR A 181 -6.56 -1.61 11.31
C TYR A 181 -7.43 -2.39 12.30
N ASN A 182 -8.71 -2.55 12.02
CA ASN A 182 -9.61 -3.32 12.89
C ASN A 182 -9.18 -4.79 12.99
N LEU A 183 -8.71 -5.39 11.88
CA LEU A 183 -8.17 -6.76 11.87
C LEU A 183 -6.90 -6.87 12.74
N ILE A 184 -5.97 -5.91 12.60
CA ILE A 184 -4.77 -5.83 13.45
C ILE A 184 -5.16 -5.74 14.93
N ARG A 185 -6.16 -4.91 15.28
CA ARG A 185 -6.65 -4.78 16.65
C ARG A 185 -7.30 -6.06 17.19
N GLY A 186 -8.05 -6.78 16.36
CA GLY A 186 -8.60 -8.10 16.72
C GLY A 186 -7.50 -9.14 16.99
N CYS A 187 -6.46 -9.12 16.16
CA CYS A 187 -5.28 -9.97 16.34
C CYS A 187 -4.51 -9.64 17.64
N GLU A 188 -4.27 -8.34 17.92
CA GLU A 188 -3.67 -7.87 19.18
C GLU A 188 -4.47 -8.36 20.40
N ALA A 189 -5.79 -8.19 20.37
CA ALA A 189 -6.67 -8.63 21.46
C ALA A 189 -6.61 -10.15 21.67
N THR A 190 -6.48 -10.93 20.60
CA THR A 190 -6.34 -12.39 20.69
C THR A 190 -4.98 -12.78 21.29
N LEU A 191 -3.89 -12.13 20.87
CA LEU A 191 -2.56 -12.32 21.46
C LEU A 191 -2.52 -11.96 22.96
N GLU A 192 -3.18 -10.87 23.36
CA GLU A 192 -3.30 -10.45 24.76
C GLU A 192 -4.04 -11.49 25.60
N ARG A 193 -5.18 -12.02 25.12
CA ARG A 193 -5.90 -13.11 25.80
C ARG A 193 -5.07 -14.36 25.98
N LEU A 194 -4.24 -14.67 24.98
CA LEU A 194 -3.37 -15.82 25.04
C LEU A 194 -2.15 -15.58 25.91
N SER A 195 -1.82 -14.36 26.33
CA SER A 195 -0.59 -14.09 27.09
C SER A 195 -0.65 -14.71 28.50
N PRO A 196 0.49 -15.12 29.09
CA PRO A 196 0.48 -15.59 30.47
C PRO A 196 -0.01 -14.47 31.38
N PRO A 197 -0.72 -14.78 32.48
CA PRO A 197 -1.05 -13.77 33.48
C PRO A 197 0.24 -13.09 33.93
N ASN A 198 0.26 -11.75 33.92
CA ASN A 198 1.37 -10.99 34.48
C ASN A 198 1.56 -11.43 35.93
N ASP A 199 2.74 -11.98 36.25
CA ASP A 199 3.12 -12.28 37.62
C ASP A 199 3.20 -10.93 38.39
N PRO A 200 2.51 -10.79 39.53
CA PRO A 200 2.41 -9.52 40.27
C PRO A 200 3.73 -8.98 40.81
#